data_AF-B6XGE2-F1
#
_entry.id   AF-B6XGE2-F1
#
_cell.length_a   1.000
_cell.length_b   1.000
_cell.length_c   1.000
_cell.angle_alpha   90.00
_cell.angle_beta   90.00
_cell.angle_gamma   90.00
#
_symmetry.space_group_name_H-M   'P 1'
#
loop_
_entity.id
_entity.type
_entity.pdbx_description
1 polymer ?
#
loop_
_entity_poly.entity_id
_entity_poly.type
_entity_poly.pdbx_seq_one_letter_code
_entity_poly.pdbx_strand_id
1 'polypeptide(L)'
;MAEKEINFVRKLSFQRNYISAKSQRISAQDEDAVNRLFESDRGRIINSAAIRRLQQKTQVFPLEQNSAVRSRLTHSLEVQQVGRYISKTVLGELKKKNYWMNMD
;
A
#
# COMPACT_ATOMS: atom_id res chain seq x y z
N MET A 1 -30.95 -1.64 12.63
CA MET A 1 -29.85 -2.10 11.77
C MET A 1 -28.58 -1.73 12.49
N ALA A 2 -27.85 -2.68 13.09
CA ALA A 2 -26.67 -2.34 13.90
C ALA A 2 -25.58 -1.78 12.98
N GLU A 3 -25.13 -0.55 13.23
CA GLU A 3 -23.94 0.01 12.59
C GLU A 3 -22.78 -0.93 12.89
N LYS A 4 -22.19 -1.52 11.85
CA LYS A 4 -20.96 -2.29 11.99
C LYS A 4 -19.85 -1.30 12.34
N GLU A 5 -19.40 -1.34 13.58
CA GLU A 5 -18.22 -0.62 14.05
C GLU A 5 -17.02 -0.97 13.16
N ILE A 6 -16.43 0.06 12.53
CA ILE A 6 -15.30 -0.10 11.61
C ILE A 6 -14.02 -0.17 12.43
N ASN A 7 -13.43 -1.36 12.54
CA ASN A 7 -12.15 -1.57 13.21
C ASN A 7 -11.04 -1.88 12.18
N PHE A 8 -10.13 -0.92 11.96
CA PHE A 8 -9.03 -1.05 11.00
C PHE A 8 -7.94 -2.03 11.46
N VAL A 9 -7.75 -2.25 12.76
CA VAL A 9 -6.77 -3.21 13.29
C VAL A 9 -7.10 -4.63 12.82
N ARG A 10 -8.38 -4.97 12.73
CA ARG A 10 -8.83 -6.27 12.20
C ARG A 10 -8.69 -6.40 10.68
N LYS A 11 -8.55 -5.29 9.96
CA LYS A 11 -8.50 -5.27 8.49
C LYS A 11 -7.08 -5.13 7.95
N LEU A 12 -6.21 -4.40 8.65
CA LEU A 12 -4.81 -4.19 8.30
C LEU A 12 -3.95 -5.28 8.96
N SER A 13 -3.87 -6.44 8.31
CA SER A 13 -3.00 -7.53 8.75
C SER A 13 -1.61 -7.41 8.13
N PHE A 14 -0.58 -7.59 8.95
CA PHE A 14 0.83 -7.70 8.54
C PHE A 14 1.31 -9.17 8.41
N GLN A 15 0.40 -10.13 8.58
CA GLN A 15 0.71 -11.56 8.49
C GLN A 15 0.87 -11.99 7.02
N ARG A 16 1.80 -12.91 6.76
CA ARG A 16 2.01 -13.52 5.44
C ARG A 16 1.77 -15.02 5.48
N ASN A 17 1.29 -15.59 4.38
CA ASN A 17 0.92 -17.01 4.28
C ASN A 17 2.11 -17.97 4.47
N TYR A 18 3.31 -17.57 4.07
CA TYR A 18 4.52 -18.39 4.13
C TYR A 18 5.61 -17.64 4.92
N ILE A 19 5.71 -17.95 6.21
CA ILE A 19 6.62 -17.28 7.15
C ILE A 19 7.41 -18.32 7.94
N SER A 20 8.68 -18.00 8.26
CA SER A 20 9.44 -18.77 9.24
C SER A 20 8.92 -18.52 10.66
N ALA A 21 8.99 -19.52 11.55
CA ALA A 21 8.51 -19.42 12.94
C ALA A 21 9.05 -18.19 13.71
N LYS A 22 10.15 -17.59 13.26
CA LYS A 22 10.75 -16.36 13.83
C LYS A 22 9.96 -15.09 13.49
N SER A 23 9.36 -14.99 12.30
CA SER A 23 8.55 -13.82 11.90
C SER A 23 7.12 -13.86 12.45
N GLN A 24 6.66 -15.02 12.95
CA GLN A 24 5.35 -15.20 13.59
C GLN A 24 5.22 -14.51 14.96
N ARG A 25 6.33 -14.04 15.54
CA ARG A 25 6.38 -13.47 16.90
C ARG A 25 6.27 -11.94 16.97
N ILE A 26 6.00 -11.27 15.86
CA ILE A 26 5.89 -9.81 15.84
C ILE A 26 4.57 -9.41 16.52
N SER A 27 4.66 -8.67 17.62
CA SER A 27 3.50 -8.13 18.33
C SER A 27 2.86 -7.01 17.51
N ALA A 28 1.53 -6.98 17.45
CA ALA A 28 0.78 -5.91 16.80
C ALA A 28 0.93 -4.55 17.52
N GLN A 29 1.38 -4.56 18.78
CA GLN A 29 1.61 -3.36 19.58
C GLN A 29 2.98 -2.70 19.27
N ASP A 30 3.88 -3.41 18.59
CA ASP A 30 5.18 -2.86 18.18
C ASP A 30 5.00 -2.18 16.81
N GLU A 31 4.64 -0.90 16.84
CA GLU A 31 4.40 -0.08 15.64
C GLU A 31 5.61 -0.07 14.69
N ASP A 32 6.82 -0.02 15.23
CA ASP A 32 8.04 -0.02 14.43
C ASP A 32 8.26 -1.35 13.71
N ALA A 33 7.99 -2.47 14.37
CA ALA A 33 8.05 -3.78 13.73
C ALA A 33 6.98 -3.93 12.64
N VAL A 34 5.76 -3.46 12.89
CA VAL A 34 4.67 -3.45 11.90
C VAL A 34 5.04 -2.60 10.69
N ASN A 35 5.59 -1.39 10.90
CA ASN A 35 6.05 -0.51 9.83
C ASN A 35 7.15 -1.17 8.98
N ARG A 36 8.14 -1.82 9.62
CA ARG A 36 9.20 -2.55 8.89
C ARG A 36 8.65 -3.68 8.02
N LEU A 37 7.57 -4.35 8.42
CA LEU A 37 6.93 -5.39 7.60
C LEU A 37 6.31 -4.81 6.33
N PHE A 38 5.59 -3.69 6.43
CA PHE A 38 5.01 -3.02 5.27
C PHE A 38 6.08 -2.43 4.34
N GLU A 39 7.15 -1.85 4.90
CA GLU A 39 8.29 -1.39 4.09
C GLU A 39 9.02 -2.55 3.40
N SER A 40 9.09 -3.72 4.03
CA SER A 40 9.60 -4.94 3.39
C SER A 40 8.73 -5.35 2.18
N ASP A 41 7.41 -5.26 2.28
CA ASP A 41 6.50 -5.55 1.15
C ASP A 41 6.67 -4.54 0.01
N ARG A 42 6.81 -3.25 0.33
CA ARG A 42 7.14 -2.20 -0.65
C ARG A 42 8.45 -2.53 -1.37
N GLY A 43 9.49 -2.92 -0.65
CA GLY A 43 10.77 -3.34 -1.21
C GLY A 43 10.63 -4.54 -2.17
N ARG A 44 9.85 -5.55 -1.80
CA ARG A 44 9.58 -6.74 -2.64
C ARG A 44 8.87 -6.37 -3.94
N ILE A 45 7.85 -5.51 -3.87
CA ILE A 45 7.07 -5.08 -5.03
C ILE A 45 7.94 -4.29 -6.00
N ILE A 46 8.63 -3.25 -5.51
CA ILE A 46 9.46 -2.36 -6.33
C ILE A 46 10.59 -3.13 -7.02
N ASN A 47 11.25 -4.05 -6.31
CA ASN A 47 12.36 -4.82 -6.86
C ASN A 47 11.93 -6.07 -7.64
N SER A 48 10.63 -6.31 -7.79
CA SER A 48 10.15 -7.48 -8.53
C SER A 48 10.41 -7.36 -10.04
N ALA A 49 10.77 -8.47 -10.67
CA ALA A 49 10.86 -8.54 -12.13
C ALA A 49 9.49 -8.26 -12.79
N ALA A 50 8.38 -8.57 -12.10
CA ALA A 50 7.04 -8.30 -12.59
C ALA A 50 6.77 -6.80 -12.79
N ILE A 51 7.15 -5.95 -11.82
CA ILE A 51 7.01 -4.50 -11.94
C ILE A 51 7.94 -3.94 -13.02
N ARG A 52 9.19 -4.40 -13.11
CA ARG A 52 10.12 -3.97 -14.19
C ARG A 52 9.57 -4.24 -15.59
N ARG A 53 8.90 -5.39 -15.79
CA ARG A 53 8.26 -5.72 -17.07
C ARG A 53 7.17 -4.72 -17.50
N LEU A 54 6.56 -3.99 -16.57
CA LEU A 54 5.53 -3.00 -16.90
C LEU A 54 6.08 -1.82 -17.72
N GLN A 55 7.38 -1.55 -17.67
CA GLN A 55 8.02 -0.54 -18.52
C GLN A 55 7.89 -0.87 -20.01
N GLN A 56 7.89 -2.16 -20.34
CA GLN A 56 7.77 -2.69 -21.71
C GLN A 56 6.34 -3.16 -22.02
N LYS A 57 5.33 -2.61 -21.33
CA LYS A 57 3.92 -2.84 -21.61
C LYS A 57 3.25 -1.53 -21.98
N THR A 58 2.52 -1.54 -23.09
CA THR A 58 1.71 -0.41 -23.55
C THR A 58 0.52 -0.20 -22.61
N GLN A 59 0.18 1.07 -22.35
CA GLN A 59 -1.05 1.45 -21.64
C GLN A 59 -2.20 1.68 -22.63
N VAL A 60 -1.93 2.37 -23.75
CA VAL A 60 -2.89 2.65 -24.84
C VAL A 60 -2.18 2.67 -26.19
N PHE A 61 -1.17 3.53 -26.33
CA PHE A 61 -0.38 3.67 -27.56
C PHE A 61 0.77 2.66 -27.60
N PRO A 62 1.24 2.27 -28.81
CA PRO A 62 2.46 1.51 -28.98
C PRO A 62 3.66 2.16 -28.28
N LEU A 63 4.63 1.35 -27.87
CA LEU A 63 5.87 1.89 -27.30
C LEU A 63 6.67 2.52 -28.44
N GLU A 64 6.92 3.81 -28.31
CA GLU A 64 7.84 4.53 -29.18
C GLU A 64 9.26 4.44 -28.60
N GLN A 65 10.27 4.63 -29.44
CA GLN A 65 11.65 4.75 -28.96
C GLN A 65 11.83 5.98 -28.05
N ASN A 66 10.97 6.99 -28.21
CA ASN A 66 10.98 8.19 -27.39
C ASN A 66 10.04 8.02 -26.18
N SER A 67 10.48 8.42 -24.99
CA SER A 67 9.79 8.16 -23.72
C SER A 67 8.55 9.05 -23.46
N ALA A 68 8.05 9.74 -24.49
CA ALA A 68 6.91 10.64 -24.38
C ALA A 68 5.59 9.90 -24.12
N VAL A 69 5.48 8.65 -24.58
CA VAL A 69 4.29 7.81 -24.41
C VAL A 69 4.34 7.05 -23.08
N ARG A 70 3.21 7.05 -22.35
CA ARG A 70 3.06 6.30 -21.10
C ARG A 70 3.08 4.79 -21.33
N SER A 71 3.95 4.11 -20.59
CA SER A 71 3.88 2.67 -20.34
C SER A 71 2.91 2.35 -19.20
N ARG A 72 2.62 1.05 -18.98
CA ARG A 72 1.87 0.61 -17.79
C ARG A 72 2.60 0.98 -16.49
N LEU A 73 3.93 1.00 -16.49
CA LEU A 73 4.71 1.37 -15.30
C LEU A 73 4.49 2.84 -14.95
N THR A 74 4.70 3.74 -15.91
CA THR A 74 4.56 5.18 -15.68
C THR A 74 3.14 5.55 -15.28
N HIS A 75 2.14 4.92 -15.92
CA HIS A 75 0.75 5.11 -15.52
C HIS A 75 0.48 4.60 -14.09
N SER A 76 1.00 3.43 -13.73
CA SER A 76 0.86 2.89 -12.36
C SER A 76 1.49 3.81 -11.30
N LEU A 77 2.58 4.51 -11.64
CA LEU A 77 3.20 5.50 -10.75
C LEU A 77 2.33 6.76 -10.57
N GLU A 78 1.69 7.23 -11.64
CA GLU A 78 0.71 8.33 -11.55
C GLU A 78 -0.49 7.94 -10.67
N VAL A 79 -1.03 6.73 -10.87
CA VAL A 79 -2.12 6.18 -10.06
C VAL A 79 -1.70 6.03 -8.59
N GLN A 80 -0.47 5.57 -8.32
CA GLN A 80 0.07 5.47 -6.96
C GLN A 80 0.09 6.84 -6.26
N GLN A 81 0.48 7.90 -6.97
CA GLN A 81 0.51 9.25 -6.42
C GLN A 81 -0.89 9.77 -6.09
N VAL A 82 -1.87 9.55 -6.97
CA VAL A 82 -3.28 9.89 -6.71
C VAL A 82 -3.81 9.11 -5.50
N GLY A 83 -3.53 7.80 -5.43
CA GLY A 83 -3.91 6.98 -4.28
C GLY A 83 -3.32 7.48 -2.96
N ARG A 84 -2.03 7.86 -2.96
CA ARG A 84 -1.37 8.48 -1.79
C ARG A 84 -2.07 9.76 -1.34
N TYR A 85 -2.47 10.61 -2.29
CA TYR A 85 -3.18 11.85 -1.98
C TYR A 85 -4.56 11.58 -1.34
N ILE A 86 -5.32 10.65 -1.91
CA ILE A 86 -6.62 10.24 -1.37
C ILE A 86 -6.46 9.69 0.06
N SER A 87 -5.54 8.75 0.28
CA SER A 87 -5.31 8.16 1.61
C SER A 87 -4.91 9.21 2.64
N LYS A 88 -4.01 10.14 2.30
CA LYS A 88 -3.62 11.23 3.20
C LYS A 88 -4.80 12.14 3.54
N THR A 89 -5.65 12.44 2.56
CA THR A 89 -6.84 13.29 2.76
C THR A 89 -7.82 12.61 3.70
N VAL A 90 -8.15 11.33 3.45
CA VAL A 90 -9.06 10.55 4.31
C VAL A 90 -8.54 10.46 5.75
N LEU A 91 -7.25 10.15 5.95
CA LEU A 91 -6.65 10.12 7.29
C LEU A 91 -6.69 11.49 7.97
N GLY A 92 -6.43 12.56 7.24
CA GLY A 92 -6.52 13.93 7.74
C GLY A 92 -7.93 14.29 8.20
N GLU A 93 -8.95 13.96 7.39
CA GLU A 93 -10.36 14.22 7.73
C GLU A 93 -10.84 13.37 8.91
N LEU A 94 -10.45 12.09 8.99
CA LEU A 94 -10.78 11.24 10.13
C LEU A 94 -10.15 11.76 11.43
N LYS A 95 -8.93 12.29 11.36
CA LYS A 95 -8.26 12.90 12.51
C LYS A 95 -8.98 14.18 12.98
N LYS A 96 -9.38 15.05 12.05
CA LYS A 96 -10.14 16.29 12.37
C LYS A 96 -11.47 16.01 13.05
N LYS A 97 -12.18 14.97 12.61
CA LYS A 97 -13.49 14.58 13.17
C LYS A 97 -13.40 13.85 14.52
N ASN A 98 -12.19 13.74 15.09
CA ASN A 98 -11.94 13.16 16.41
C ASN A 98 -12.41 11.70 16.61
N TYR A 99 -12.61 10.95 15.51
CA TYR A 99 -12.92 9.50 15.57
C TYR A 99 -11.80 8.66 16.19
N TRP A 100 -10.62 9.26 16.41
CA TRP A 100 -9.44 8.61 16.98
C TRP A 100 -9.42 8.63 18.51
N MET A 101 -10.24 9.44 19.20
CA MET A 101 -10.28 9.51 20.67
C MET A 101 -11.10 8.39 21.34
N ASN A 102 -11.74 7.50 20.56
CA ASN A 102 -12.54 6.38 21.08
C ASN A 102 -11.90 5.01 20.83
N MET A 103 -10.58 4.95 20.60
CA MET A 103 -9.86 3.71 20.26
C MET A 103 -8.88 3.22 21.34
N ASP A 104 -8.90 3.85 22.52
CA ASP A 104 -8.19 3.40 23.73
C ASP A 104 -9.01 2.39 24.54
#